data_AF-C9SDZ1-F1
#
_entry.id   AF-C9SDZ1-F1
#
_cell.length_a   1.000
_cell.length_b   1.000
_cell.length_c   1.000
_cell.angle_alpha   90.00
_cell.angle_beta   90.00
_cell.angle_gamma   90.00
#
_symmetry.space_group_name_H-M   'P 1'
#
loop_
_entity.id
_entity.type
_entity.pdbx_description
1 polymer ?
#
loop_
_entity_poly.entity_id
_entity_poly.type
_entity_poly.pdbx_seq_one_letter_code
_entity_poly.pdbx_strand_id
1 'polypeptide(L)'
;MLESERISLSSQVTRCYSDNRRARYQSHLYISSYKGMMKERFETTLANQHLHWKGVKLIEGDYIEAAKAAEQEMKGPDGGQLIDVLQPRKGAKPALFRDEADATPQAEAEPEPAEDLKSIVYLSAESPNTLDRLEPNTSYIIGGLVDRNREKGLCHRRARERGIRTAKLPIGEYLEMASRRVLATNHVVEIMLKWLETGDWGKAFLEVIPKRKGGKLRGSAEEGDTTGADLDDSRLEDEEDDDEHSEEDQTTTENKNGNKGALESDEMQVDTDAVANAPAPAT
;
A
#
# COMPACT_ATOMS: atom_id res chain seq x y z
N MET A 1 3.08 10.11 -7.15
CA MET A 1 3.96 9.31 -6.30
C MET A 1 5.35 9.31 -6.88
N LEU A 2 6.35 9.60 -6.05
CA LEU A 2 7.78 9.43 -6.33
C LEU A 2 8.11 7.95 -6.57
N GLU A 3 9.30 7.66 -7.07
CA GLU A 3 9.72 6.27 -7.32
C GLU A 3 9.78 5.43 -6.05
N SER A 4 10.40 5.94 -4.99
CA SER A 4 10.42 5.31 -3.67
C SER A 4 9.03 5.03 -3.11
N GLU A 5 8.09 5.98 -3.28
CA GLU A 5 6.68 5.80 -2.91
C GLU A 5 6.01 4.67 -3.71
N ARG A 6 6.30 4.54 -5.02
CA ARG A 6 5.80 3.44 -5.86
C ARG A 6 6.40 2.09 -5.47
N ILE A 7 7.69 2.06 -5.15
CA ILE A 7 8.38 0.86 -4.64
C ILE A 7 7.71 0.39 -3.35
N SER A 8 7.48 1.30 -2.41
CA SER A 8 6.77 1.01 -1.16
C SER A 8 5.35 0.49 -1.44
N LEU A 9 4.57 1.16 -2.30
CA LEU A 9 3.22 0.70 -2.63
C LEU A 9 3.21 -0.70 -3.26
N SER A 10 4.14 -1.02 -4.14
CA SER A 10 4.25 -2.36 -4.75
C SER A 10 4.52 -3.47 -3.72
N SER A 11 5.34 -3.15 -2.71
CA SER A 11 5.62 -4.05 -1.59
C SER A 11 4.39 -4.21 -0.70
N GLN A 12 3.68 -3.12 -0.41
CA GLN A 12 2.43 -3.14 0.35
C GLN A 12 1.34 -3.96 -0.36
N VAL A 13 1.17 -3.83 -1.67
CA VAL A 13 0.21 -4.62 -2.45
C VAL A 13 0.55 -6.12 -2.42
N THR A 14 1.83 -6.46 -2.55
CA THR A 14 2.31 -7.85 -2.38
C THR A 14 1.97 -8.40 -1.00
N ARG A 15 2.12 -7.56 0.04
CA ARG A 15 1.76 -7.91 1.41
C ARG A 15 0.26 -8.10 1.60
N CYS A 16 -0.58 -7.22 1.06
CA CYS A 16 -2.03 -7.38 1.05
C CYS A 16 -2.44 -8.74 0.47
N TYR A 17 -1.85 -9.14 -0.65
CA TYR A 17 -2.10 -10.46 -1.24
C TYR A 17 -1.67 -11.61 -0.32
N SER A 18 -0.45 -11.54 0.23
CA SER A 18 0.06 -12.55 1.17
C SER A 18 -0.86 -12.70 2.39
N ASP A 19 -1.25 -11.59 3.01
CA ASP A 19 -2.07 -11.58 4.22
C ASP A 19 -3.48 -12.10 3.91
N ASN A 20 -4.10 -11.66 2.80
CA ASN A 20 -5.40 -12.17 2.37
C ASN A 20 -5.37 -13.68 2.10
N ARG A 21 -4.30 -14.18 1.45
CA ARG A 21 -4.16 -15.62 1.17
C ARG A 21 -4.01 -16.46 2.45
N ARG A 22 -3.40 -15.90 3.50
CA ARG A 22 -3.17 -16.58 4.78
C ARG A 22 -4.29 -16.37 5.79
N ALA A 23 -5.20 -15.43 5.55
CA ALA A 23 -6.32 -15.11 6.43
C ALA A 23 -7.28 -16.30 6.56
N ARG A 24 -7.89 -16.45 7.74
CA ARG A 24 -8.94 -17.44 7.98
C ARG A 24 -10.15 -17.21 7.09
N TYR A 25 -10.49 -15.93 6.90
CA TYR A 25 -11.55 -15.48 5.99
C TYR A 25 -10.92 -14.63 4.90
N GLN A 26 -10.81 -15.20 3.70
CA GLN A 26 -10.27 -14.52 2.54
C GLN A 26 -11.33 -13.58 1.98
N SER A 27 -10.94 -12.33 1.74
CA SER A 27 -11.77 -11.37 1.01
C SER A 27 -11.57 -11.52 -0.51
N HIS A 28 -12.57 -11.12 -1.30
CA HIS A 28 -12.39 -10.91 -2.73
C HIS A 28 -11.54 -9.65 -2.94
N LEU A 29 -10.22 -9.83 -3.13
CA LEU A 29 -9.27 -8.73 -3.24
C LEU A 29 -9.17 -8.22 -4.68
N TYR A 30 -9.44 -6.93 -4.89
CA TYR A 30 -9.31 -6.26 -6.18
C TYR A 30 -8.25 -5.17 -6.14
N ILE A 31 -7.43 -5.12 -7.19
CA ILE A 31 -6.48 -4.04 -7.48
C ILE A 31 -7.00 -3.34 -8.73
N SER A 32 -7.76 -2.26 -8.52
CA SER A 32 -8.33 -1.43 -9.60
C SER A 32 -7.32 -0.44 -10.15
N SER A 33 -7.58 0.11 -11.33
CA SER A 33 -6.71 1.07 -12.01
C SER A 33 -5.27 0.55 -12.13
N TYR A 34 -5.12 -0.76 -12.32
CA TYR A 34 -3.84 -1.43 -12.47
C TYR A 34 -3.24 -1.12 -13.85
N LYS A 35 -2.53 0.00 -13.94
CA LYS A 35 -1.91 0.51 -15.16
C LYS A 35 -0.70 1.39 -14.87
N GLY A 36 -0.02 1.83 -15.93
CA GLY A 36 1.13 2.73 -15.85
C GLY A 36 2.30 2.15 -15.06
N MET A 37 3.02 3.02 -14.34
CA MET A 37 4.27 2.69 -13.64
C MET A 37 4.13 1.55 -12.60
N MET A 38 2.94 1.38 -12.01
CA MET A 38 2.70 0.28 -11.08
C MET A 38 2.68 -1.06 -11.81
N LYS A 39 1.93 -1.15 -12.92
CA LYS A 39 1.85 -2.34 -13.77
C LYS A 39 3.22 -2.69 -14.35
N GLU A 40 3.92 -1.70 -14.90
CA GLU A 40 5.26 -1.88 -15.45
C GLU A 40 6.23 -2.49 -14.43
N ARG A 41 6.24 -1.98 -13.19
CA ARG A 41 7.09 -2.54 -12.12
C ARG A 41 6.76 -4.00 -11.79
N PHE A 42 5.48 -4.34 -11.76
CA PHE A 42 5.03 -5.70 -11.48
C PHE A 42 5.40 -6.69 -12.61
N GLU A 43 5.38 -6.21 -13.85
CA GLU A 43 5.71 -7.00 -15.04
C GLU A 43 7.22 -7.11 -15.29
N THR A 44 8.00 -6.13 -14.80
CA THR A 44 9.46 -6.08 -14.96
C THR A 44 10.18 -6.46 -13.66
N THR A 45 10.36 -5.53 -12.72
CA THR A 45 11.16 -5.71 -11.50
C THR A 45 10.66 -6.87 -10.63
N LEU A 46 9.34 -7.03 -10.52
CA LEU A 46 8.74 -8.13 -9.75
C LEU A 46 8.46 -9.37 -10.62
N ALA A 47 9.09 -9.46 -11.79
CA ALA A 47 9.16 -10.65 -12.65
C ALA A 47 7.83 -11.38 -12.82
N ASN A 48 6.74 -10.65 -13.07
CA ASN A 48 5.41 -11.20 -13.30
C ASN A 48 4.89 -12.15 -12.19
N GLN A 49 5.39 -12.04 -10.95
CA GLN A 49 4.95 -12.93 -9.88
C GLN A 49 3.44 -12.84 -9.60
N HIS A 50 2.86 -11.66 -9.81
CA HIS A 50 1.43 -11.40 -9.66
C HIS A 50 0.54 -12.22 -10.62
N LEU A 51 1.06 -12.68 -11.76
CA LEU A 51 0.30 -13.55 -12.69
C LEU A 51 -0.02 -14.92 -12.08
N HIS A 52 0.70 -15.32 -11.03
CA HIS A 52 0.50 -16.59 -10.34
C HIS A 52 -0.37 -16.45 -9.08
N TRP A 53 -0.86 -15.25 -8.78
CA TRP A 53 -1.68 -15.00 -7.62
C TRP A 53 -3.08 -15.60 -7.79
N LYS A 54 -3.64 -16.15 -6.70
CA LYS A 54 -4.97 -16.78 -6.69
C LYS A 54 -5.91 -15.98 -5.79
N GLY A 55 -7.17 -15.83 -6.19
CA GLY A 55 -8.17 -15.11 -5.39
C GLY A 55 -7.95 -13.59 -5.34
N VAL A 56 -7.23 -13.04 -6.32
CA VAL A 56 -7.05 -11.59 -6.50
C VAL A 56 -7.33 -11.23 -7.95
N LYS A 57 -7.91 -10.05 -8.17
CA LYS A 57 -8.23 -9.53 -9.51
C LYS A 57 -7.49 -8.22 -9.73
N LEU A 58 -6.67 -8.15 -10.78
CA LEU A 58 -6.05 -6.92 -11.24
C LEU A 58 -6.85 -6.42 -12.44
N ILE A 59 -7.39 -5.22 -12.36
CA ILE A 59 -8.23 -4.65 -13.42
C ILE A 59 -7.78 -3.24 -13.79
N GLU A 60 -7.93 -2.87 -15.07
CA GLU A 60 -7.56 -1.53 -15.54
C GLU A 60 -8.62 -0.45 -15.26
N GLY A 61 -9.88 -0.87 -15.11
CA GLY A 61 -11.03 -0.02 -14.76
C GLY A 61 -10.91 0.61 -13.37
N ASP A 62 -11.75 1.62 -13.10
CA ASP A 62 -11.71 2.33 -11.82
C ASP A 62 -12.27 1.49 -10.64
N TYR A 63 -12.21 2.05 -9.43
CA TYR A 63 -12.64 1.35 -8.22
C TYR A 63 -14.16 1.11 -8.16
N ILE A 64 -14.97 1.86 -8.94
CA ILE A 64 -16.41 1.62 -9.07
C ILE A 64 -16.64 0.41 -9.97
N GLU A 65 -15.92 0.34 -11.10
CA GLU A 65 -15.95 -0.84 -11.97
C GLU A 65 -15.49 -2.10 -11.22
N ALA A 66 -14.44 -1.99 -10.39
CA ALA A 66 -13.98 -3.08 -9.54
C ALA A 66 -15.04 -3.52 -8.54
N ALA A 67 -15.68 -2.57 -7.85
CA ALA A 67 -16.72 -2.88 -6.88
C ALA A 67 -17.93 -3.57 -7.52
N LYS A 68 -18.33 -3.13 -8.73
CA LYS A 68 -19.41 -3.77 -9.50
C LYS A 68 -19.03 -5.19 -9.93
N ALA A 69 -17.78 -5.43 -10.33
CA ALA A 69 -17.29 -6.77 -10.64
C ALA A 69 -17.26 -7.66 -9.39
N ALA A 70 -16.81 -7.14 -8.25
CA ALA A 70 -16.80 -7.85 -6.97
C ALA A 70 -18.23 -8.20 -6.51
N GLU A 71 -19.20 -7.30 -6.69
CA GLU A 71 -20.60 -7.57 -6.38
C GLU A 71 -21.17 -8.71 -7.24
N GLN A 72 -20.83 -8.76 -8.53
CA GLN A 72 -21.23 -9.87 -9.39
C GLN A 72 -20.59 -11.19 -8.96
N GLU A 73 -19.31 -11.18 -8.57
CA GLU A 73 -18.60 -12.35 -8.07
C GLU A 73 -19.21 -12.87 -6.77
N MET A 74 -19.50 -11.99 -5.81
CA MET A 74 -20.16 -12.33 -4.53
C MET A 74 -21.57 -12.90 -4.71
N LYS A 75 -22.29 -12.53 -5.77
CA LYS A 75 -23.61 -13.10 -6.11
C LYS A 75 -23.50 -14.40 -6.91
N GLY A 76 -22.31 -14.74 -7.40
CA GLY A 76 -22.03 -15.91 -8.20
C GLY A 76 -21.77 -17.17 -7.37
N PRO A 77 -21.50 -18.31 -8.04
CA PRO A 77 -21.21 -19.58 -7.37
C PRO A 77 -19.93 -19.53 -6.51
N ASP A 78 -18.99 -18.65 -6.85
CA ASP A 78 -17.72 -18.48 -6.14
C ASP A 78 -17.77 -17.39 -5.05
N GLY A 79 -18.94 -16.82 -4.76
CA GLY A 79 -19.11 -15.71 -3.81
C GLY A 79 -18.94 -16.06 -2.33
N GLY A 80 -18.74 -17.35 -2.02
CA GLY A 80 -18.54 -17.83 -0.66
C GLY A 80 -19.82 -17.88 0.17
N GLN A 81 -19.64 -17.96 1.49
CA GLN A 81 -20.74 -18.02 2.46
C GLN A 81 -20.62 -16.88 3.45
N LEU A 82 -21.77 -16.38 3.91
CA LEU A 82 -21.81 -15.31 4.89
C LEU A 82 -21.35 -15.82 6.26
N ILE A 83 -20.22 -15.29 6.73
CA ILE A 83 -19.66 -15.63 8.04
C ILE A 83 -20.47 -14.97 9.17
N ASP A 84 -20.47 -15.59 10.35
CA ASP A 84 -21.31 -15.19 11.48
C ASP A 84 -21.13 -13.72 11.89
N VAL A 85 -19.90 -13.20 11.82
CA VAL A 85 -19.61 -11.80 12.19
C VAL A 85 -20.26 -10.78 11.25
N LEU A 86 -20.54 -11.16 10.00
CA LEU A 86 -21.17 -10.31 8.99
C LEU A 86 -22.70 -10.49 8.92
N GLN A 87 -23.27 -11.43 9.69
CA GLN A 87 -24.72 -11.63 9.68
C GLN A 87 -25.46 -10.42 10.27
N PRO A 88 -26.63 -10.04 9.71
CA PRO A 88 -27.42 -8.95 10.25
C PRO A 88 -27.79 -9.20 11.72
N ARG A 89 -27.45 -8.24 12.59
CA ARG A 89 -27.80 -8.28 14.01
C ARG A 89 -29.05 -7.43 14.25
N LYS A 90 -30.09 -8.04 14.83
CA LYS A 90 -31.34 -7.33 15.14
C LYS A 90 -31.08 -6.23 16.17
N GLY A 91 -31.46 -5.00 15.85
CA GLY A 91 -31.24 -3.84 16.72
C GLY A 91 -29.78 -3.36 16.78
N ALA A 92 -28.91 -3.81 15.88
CA ALA A 92 -27.56 -3.28 15.79
C ALA A 92 -27.57 -1.80 15.37
N LYS A 93 -26.56 -1.07 15.85
CA LYS A 93 -26.27 0.29 15.42
C LYS A 93 -26.07 0.34 13.90
N PRO A 94 -26.16 1.50 13.24
CA PRO A 94 -25.68 1.66 11.86
C PRO A 94 -24.22 1.19 11.72
N ALA A 95 -23.86 0.59 10.58
CA ALA A 95 -22.47 0.15 10.36
C ALA A 95 -21.49 1.31 10.22
N LEU A 96 -22.01 2.45 9.73
CA LEU A 96 -21.32 3.72 9.68
C LEU A 96 -22.14 4.73 10.47
N PHE A 97 -21.51 5.50 11.35
CA PHE A 97 -22.17 6.56 12.10
C PHE A 97 -21.34 7.84 12.06
N ARG A 98 -22.00 8.99 12.01
CA ARG A 98 -21.31 10.28 12.07
C ARG A 98 -20.76 10.48 13.48
N ASP A 99 -19.48 10.81 13.57
CA ASP A 99 -18.82 11.11 14.83
C ASP A 99 -19.16 12.55 15.25
N GLU A 100 -20.10 12.72 16.17
CA GLU A 100 -20.50 14.04 16.68
C GLU A 100 -19.41 14.70 17.54
N ALA A 101 -18.46 13.92 18.06
CA ALA A 101 -17.37 14.40 18.92
C ALA A 101 -16.13 14.83 18.11
N ASP A 102 -16.04 14.48 16.84
CA ASP A 102 -14.95 14.91 15.98
C ASP A 102 -15.15 16.37 15.56
N ALA A 103 -14.36 17.26 16.18
CA ALA A 103 -14.39 18.70 15.95
C ALA A 103 -13.84 19.13 14.56
N THR A 104 -13.64 18.19 13.64
CA THR A 104 -13.20 18.49 12.28
C THR A 104 -14.26 19.38 11.60
N PRO A 105 -13.94 20.64 11.27
CA PRO A 105 -14.91 21.55 10.67
C PRO A 105 -15.25 21.05 9.26
N GLN A 106 -16.50 20.60 9.06
CA GLN A 106 -17.00 20.24 7.74
C GLN A 106 -18.34 20.92 7.50
N ALA A 107 -18.34 21.81 6.51
CA ALA A 107 -19.46 22.68 6.14
C ALA A 107 -20.54 21.98 5.29
N GLU A 108 -20.29 20.77 4.80
CA GLU A 108 -21.15 20.11 3.80
C GLU A 108 -21.57 18.71 4.23
N ALA A 109 -22.87 18.41 4.06
CA ALA A 109 -23.41 17.07 4.24
C ALA A 109 -22.68 16.05 3.34
N GLU A 110 -22.56 14.79 3.80
CA GLU A 110 -22.11 13.71 2.93
C GLU A 110 -23.12 13.51 1.79
N PRO A 111 -22.68 13.24 0.56
CA PRO A 111 -23.61 12.96 -0.52
C PRO A 111 -24.36 11.65 -0.25
N GLU A 112 -25.67 11.67 -0.46
CA GLU A 112 -26.47 10.45 -0.49
C GLU A 112 -26.05 9.62 -1.70
N PRO A 113 -25.59 8.37 -1.51
CA PRO A 113 -25.13 7.55 -2.62
C PRO A 113 -26.29 7.14 -3.52
N ALA A 114 -26.04 7.10 -4.83
CA ALA A 114 -26.95 6.48 -5.78
C ALA A 114 -27.20 5.00 -5.41
N GLU A 115 -28.36 4.47 -5.77
CA GLU A 115 -28.76 3.08 -5.45
C GLU A 115 -27.69 2.05 -5.83
N ASP A 116 -27.05 2.22 -6.98
CA ASP A 116 -26.01 1.32 -7.50
C ASP A 116 -24.62 1.51 -6.86
N LEU A 117 -24.48 2.50 -5.97
CA LEU A 117 -23.24 2.79 -5.23
C LEU A 117 -23.37 2.54 -3.72
N LYS A 118 -24.56 2.14 -3.25
CA LYS A 118 -24.82 1.91 -1.81
C LYS A 118 -23.91 0.85 -1.20
N SER A 119 -23.53 -0.17 -1.96
CA SER A 119 -22.62 -1.25 -1.54
C SER A 119 -21.13 -0.87 -1.60
N ILE A 120 -20.79 0.41 -1.81
CA ILE A 120 -19.41 0.90 -1.90
C ILE A 120 -19.13 1.88 -0.76
N VAL A 121 -18.03 1.65 -0.04
CA VAL A 121 -17.55 2.53 1.03
C VAL A 121 -16.09 2.86 0.78
N TYR A 122 -15.74 4.14 0.68
CA TYR A 122 -14.35 4.58 0.57
C TYR A 122 -13.77 4.87 1.95
N LEU A 123 -12.70 4.15 2.33
CA LEU A 123 -12.00 4.37 3.59
C LEU A 123 -11.04 5.57 3.49
N SER A 124 -11.27 6.58 4.34
CA SER A 124 -10.43 7.79 4.43
C SER A 124 -10.38 8.30 5.86
N ALA A 125 -9.21 8.72 6.34
CA ALA A 125 -9.02 9.22 7.70
C ALA A 125 -9.79 10.51 7.99
N GLU A 126 -10.07 11.31 6.96
CA GLU A 126 -10.81 12.57 7.02
C GLU A 126 -12.34 12.41 6.92
N SER A 127 -12.85 11.18 6.81
CA SER A 127 -14.29 10.97 6.77
C SER A 127 -14.93 11.36 8.11
N PRO A 128 -16.09 12.05 8.11
CA PRO A 128 -16.83 12.34 9.33
C PRO A 128 -17.54 11.10 9.91
N ASN A 129 -17.61 10.00 9.15
CA ASN A 129 -18.28 8.78 9.58
C ASN A 129 -17.27 7.77 10.10
N THR A 130 -17.53 7.21 11.27
CA THR A 130 -16.74 6.10 11.84
C THR A 130 -17.35 4.76 11.43
N LEU A 131 -16.49 3.81 11.08
CA LEU A 131 -16.88 2.43 10.77
C LEU A 131 -17.01 1.58 12.04
N ASP A 132 -18.25 1.22 12.39
CA ASP A 132 -18.59 0.35 13.54
C ASP A 132 -18.37 -1.13 13.23
N ARG A 133 -18.74 -1.56 12.02
CA ARG A 133 -18.58 -2.94 11.55
C ARG A 133 -18.45 -3.03 10.04
N LEU A 134 -17.97 -4.17 9.56
CA LEU A 134 -18.07 -4.50 8.14
C LEU A 134 -19.48 -5.00 7.79
N GLU A 135 -19.96 -4.58 6.63
CA GLU A 135 -21.26 -4.95 6.05
C GLU A 135 -21.07 -6.10 5.06
N PRO A 136 -22.00 -7.07 5.01
CA PRO A 136 -21.98 -8.10 3.97
C PRO A 136 -22.16 -7.49 2.58
N ASN A 137 -21.62 -8.14 1.55
CA ASN A 137 -21.77 -7.75 0.15
C ASN A 137 -21.39 -6.29 -0.13
N THR A 138 -20.41 -5.76 0.61
CA THR A 138 -19.98 -4.36 0.53
C THR A 138 -18.50 -4.28 0.16
N SER A 139 -18.18 -3.46 -0.84
CA SER A 139 -16.81 -3.19 -1.29
C SER A 139 -16.22 -2.01 -0.52
N TYR A 140 -15.14 -2.27 0.21
CA TYR A 140 -14.38 -1.25 0.94
C TYR A 140 -13.17 -0.81 0.12
N ILE A 141 -13.17 0.44 -0.33
CA ILE A 141 -12.10 1.00 -1.16
C ILE A 141 -11.00 1.57 -0.26
N ILE A 142 -9.76 1.13 -0.46
CA ILE A 142 -8.58 1.62 0.22
C ILE A 142 -7.71 2.37 -0.79
N GLY A 143 -7.30 3.59 -0.46
CA GLY A 143 -6.40 4.37 -1.31
C GLY A 143 -5.06 3.66 -1.52
N GLY A 144 -4.76 3.28 -2.76
CA GLY A 144 -3.44 2.79 -3.17
C GLY A 144 -2.45 3.93 -3.35
N LEU A 145 -2.09 4.61 -2.27
CA LEU A 145 -1.24 5.79 -2.27
C LEU A 145 -0.26 5.74 -1.09
N VAL A 146 1.01 6.01 -1.37
CA VAL A 146 2.03 6.27 -0.36
C VAL A 146 2.48 7.71 -0.54
N ASP A 147 2.07 8.60 0.37
CA ASP A 147 2.36 10.03 0.28
C ASP A 147 2.76 10.64 1.63
N ARG A 148 2.90 9.82 2.68
CA ARG A 148 3.13 10.26 4.07
C ARG A 148 2.07 11.27 4.56
N ASN A 149 0.83 11.17 4.04
CA ASN A 149 -0.28 12.10 4.25
C ASN A 149 0.01 13.55 3.80
N ARG A 150 0.77 13.70 2.72
CA ARG A 150 1.00 14.99 2.05
C ARG A 150 -0.29 15.49 1.37
N GLU A 151 -1.07 14.60 0.79
CA GLU A 151 -2.31 14.87 0.04
C GLU A 151 -3.55 14.72 0.93
N LYS A 152 -3.63 15.51 2.00
CA LYS A 152 -4.72 15.42 2.99
C LYS A 152 -6.10 15.50 2.33
N GLY A 153 -6.95 14.53 2.66
CA GLY A 153 -8.33 14.45 2.19
C GLY A 153 -8.50 14.14 0.70
N LEU A 154 -7.45 13.76 -0.03
CA LEU A 154 -7.55 13.41 -1.45
C LEU A 154 -8.55 12.27 -1.70
N CYS A 155 -8.43 11.18 -0.94
CA CYS A 155 -9.33 10.04 -1.03
C CYS A 155 -10.78 10.43 -0.71
N HIS A 156 -10.97 11.18 0.37
CA HIS A 156 -12.27 11.68 0.79
C HIS A 156 -12.94 12.56 -0.29
N ARG A 157 -12.21 13.54 -0.84
CA ARG A 157 -12.73 14.41 -1.92
C ARG A 157 -13.14 13.60 -3.15
N ARG A 158 -12.28 12.69 -3.60
CA ARG A 158 -12.56 11.83 -4.77
C ARG A 158 -13.82 10.97 -4.59
N ALA A 159 -14.03 10.44 -3.39
CA ALA A 159 -15.23 9.66 -3.08
C ALA A 159 -16.49 10.53 -3.09
N ARG A 160 -16.44 11.73 -2.48
CA ARG A 160 -17.56 12.67 -2.46
C ARG A 160 -17.96 13.16 -3.86
N GLU A 161 -16.99 13.48 -4.70
CA GLU A 161 -17.22 13.88 -6.11
C GLU A 161 -17.95 12.79 -6.92
N ARG A 162 -17.80 11.52 -6.53
CA ARG A 162 -18.49 10.37 -7.15
C ARG A 162 -19.77 9.95 -6.40
N GLY A 163 -20.15 10.65 -5.33
CA GLY A 163 -21.33 10.31 -4.52
C GLY A 163 -21.19 8.99 -3.76
N ILE A 164 -19.99 8.64 -3.30
CA ILE A 164 -19.73 7.38 -2.58
C ILE A 164 -19.64 7.65 -1.08
N ARG A 165 -20.23 6.75 -0.28
CA ARG A 165 -20.15 6.82 1.19
C ARG A 165 -18.70 6.73 1.64
N THR A 166 -18.31 7.56 2.59
CA THR A 166 -16.97 7.49 3.19
C THR A 166 -17.03 7.05 4.63
N ALA A 167 -15.96 6.39 5.11
CA ALA A 167 -15.77 6.09 6.53
C ALA A 167 -14.29 6.13 6.94
N LYS A 168 -14.01 6.47 8.19
CA LYS A 168 -12.71 6.27 8.85
C LYS A 168 -12.78 5.03 9.74
N LEU A 169 -11.62 4.37 9.93
CA LEU A 169 -11.50 3.32 10.93
C LEU A 169 -11.61 3.93 12.35
N PRO A 170 -12.16 3.20 13.35
CA PRO A 170 -12.38 3.72 14.70
C PRO A 170 -11.10 3.79 15.54
N ILE A 171 -9.95 4.13 14.95
CA ILE A 171 -8.62 4.05 15.59
C ILE A 171 -8.56 4.85 16.89
N GLY A 172 -9.13 6.06 16.91
CA GLY A 172 -9.08 6.96 18.06
C GLY A 172 -9.88 6.50 19.29
N GLU A 173 -10.81 5.55 19.11
CA GLU A 173 -11.57 4.96 20.21
C GLU A 173 -10.73 3.91 20.96
N TYR A 174 -9.89 3.18 20.23
CA TYR A 174 -9.17 2.02 20.76
C TYR A 174 -7.70 2.31 21.05
N LEU A 175 -7.04 3.24 20.37
CA LEU A 175 -5.60 3.47 20.51
C LEU A 175 -5.26 4.90 20.94
N GLU A 176 -4.49 5.02 22.02
CA GLU A 176 -3.80 6.27 22.39
C GLU A 176 -2.51 6.43 21.61
N MET A 177 -2.61 6.96 20.38
CA MET A 177 -1.43 7.21 19.56
C MET A 177 -0.93 8.65 19.74
N ALA A 178 0.37 8.80 19.98
CA ALA A 178 1.06 10.09 19.92
C ALA A 178 1.23 10.62 18.48
N SER A 179 1.00 9.77 17.47
CA SER A 179 1.24 10.03 16.05
C SER A 179 -0.06 10.10 15.21
N ARG A 180 0.10 10.42 13.92
CA ARG A 180 -1.00 10.62 12.96
C ARG A 180 -1.84 9.35 12.79
N ARG A 181 -3.18 9.50 12.71
CA ARG A 181 -4.17 8.42 12.51
C ARG A 181 -4.22 7.83 11.09
N VAL A 182 -3.18 8.04 10.28
CA VAL A 182 -3.12 7.58 8.89
C VAL A 182 -2.25 6.32 8.82
N LEU A 183 -2.84 5.23 8.34
CA LEU A 183 -2.20 3.92 8.24
C LEU A 183 -1.75 3.63 6.81
N ALA A 184 -0.73 2.78 6.67
CA ALA A 184 -0.31 2.24 5.38
C ALA A 184 -1.38 1.33 4.76
N THR A 185 -1.41 1.22 3.43
CA THR A 185 -2.42 0.42 2.70
C THR A 185 -2.47 -1.02 3.20
N ASN A 186 -1.31 -1.66 3.40
CA ASN A 186 -1.24 -3.04 3.89
C ASN A 186 -1.79 -3.18 5.32
N HIS A 187 -1.54 -2.22 6.22
CA HIS A 187 -2.07 -2.29 7.57
C HIS A 187 -3.60 -2.19 7.58
N VAL A 188 -4.19 -1.35 6.72
CA VAL A 188 -5.66 -1.26 6.61
C VAL A 188 -6.24 -2.61 6.15
N VAL A 189 -5.65 -3.24 5.14
CA VAL A 189 -6.07 -4.58 4.67
C VAL A 189 -5.93 -5.61 5.79
N GLU A 190 -4.78 -5.67 6.44
CA GLU A 190 -4.51 -6.62 7.53
C GLU A 190 -5.49 -6.44 8.69
N ILE A 191 -5.77 -5.20 9.10
CA ILE A 191 -6.75 -4.88 10.16
C ILE A 191 -8.15 -5.37 9.75
N MET A 192 -8.57 -5.13 8.50
CA MET A 192 -9.88 -5.59 8.04
C MET A 192 -9.99 -7.12 8.05
N LEU A 193 -8.93 -7.83 7.63
CA LEU A 193 -8.88 -9.29 7.70
C LEU A 193 -8.95 -9.78 9.16
N LYS A 194 -8.22 -9.14 10.07
CA LYS A 194 -8.28 -9.46 11.51
C LYS A 194 -9.63 -9.14 12.14
N TRP A 195 -10.31 -8.11 11.66
CA TRP A 195 -11.67 -7.82 12.09
C TRP A 195 -12.64 -8.91 11.63
N LEU A 196 -12.50 -9.45 10.41
CA LEU A 196 -13.32 -10.58 9.95
C LEU A 196 -13.13 -11.84 10.82
N GLU A 197 -11.93 -12.02 11.40
CA GLU A 197 -11.63 -13.13 12.31
C GLU A 197 -12.22 -12.94 13.72
N THR A 198 -12.21 -11.71 14.21
CA THR A 198 -12.44 -11.41 15.65
C THR A 198 -13.77 -10.72 15.93
N GLY A 199 -14.30 -9.96 14.96
CA GLY A 199 -15.43 -9.05 15.14
C GLY A 199 -15.17 -7.89 16.10
N ASP A 200 -13.90 -7.57 16.37
CA ASP A 200 -13.46 -6.62 17.39
C ASP A 200 -12.32 -5.74 16.86
N TRP A 201 -12.58 -4.44 16.74
CA TRP A 201 -11.59 -3.48 16.24
C TRP A 201 -10.38 -3.35 17.17
N GLY A 202 -10.57 -3.39 18.48
CA GLY A 202 -9.47 -3.29 19.45
C GLY A 202 -8.49 -4.45 19.30
N LYS A 203 -9.00 -5.68 19.17
CA LYS A 203 -8.16 -6.87 18.90
C LYS A 203 -7.46 -6.76 17.55
N ALA A 204 -8.18 -6.41 16.50
CA ALA A 204 -7.61 -6.25 15.16
C ALA A 204 -6.48 -5.20 15.13
N PHE A 205 -6.67 -4.07 15.81
CA PHE A 205 -5.63 -3.05 15.91
C PHE A 205 -4.41 -3.52 16.68
N LEU A 206 -4.59 -4.22 17.81
CA LEU A 206 -3.47 -4.72 18.61
C LEU A 206 -2.65 -5.81 17.91
N GLU A 207 -3.27 -6.62 17.07
CA GLU A 207 -2.57 -7.64 16.28
C GLU A 207 -1.71 -7.03 15.16
N VAL A 208 -2.15 -5.92 14.57
CA VAL A 208 -1.50 -5.33 13.39
C VAL A 208 -0.55 -4.19 13.75
N ILE A 209 -0.92 -3.32 14.68
CA ILE A 209 -0.16 -2.13 15.05
C ILE A 209 0.78 -2.48 16.22
N PRO A 210 2.11 -2.55 16.02
CA PRO A 210 3.04 -2.95 17.07
C PRO A 210 2.98 -2.02 18.29
N LYS A 211 3.11 -2.57 19.50
CA LYS A 211 3.06 -1.84 20.78
C LYS A 211 3.97 -0.60 20.82
N ARG A 212 5.13 -0.65 20.13
CA ARG A 212 6.10 0.46 20.03
C ARG A 212 5.58 1.71 19.29
N LYS A 213 4.50 1.60 18.49
CA LYS A 213 3.83 2.74 17.84
C LYS A 213 2.64 3.30 18.65
N GLY A 214 2.54 2.97 19.95
CA GLY A 214 1.51 3.52 20.86
C GLY A 214 0.27 2.64 21.00
N GLY A 215 0.39 1.32 20.80
CA GLY A 215 -0.72 0.37 20.96
C GLY A 215 -1.11 0.14 22.42
N LYS A 216 -1.72 1.13 23.09
CA LYS A 216 -2.38 0.95 24.40
C LYS A 216 -3.88 1.14 24.22
N LEU A 217 -4.65 0.14 24.67
CA LEU A 217 -6.11 0.22 24.72
C LEU A 217 -6.54 1.33 25.67
N ARG A 218 -7.47 2.18 25.24
CA ARG A 218 -8.15 3.10 26.16
C ARG A 218 -9.05 2.30 27.11
N GLY A 219 -8.79 2.41 28.42
CA GLY A 219 -9.73 2.01 29.47
C GLY A 219 -9.52 0.66 30.16
N SER A 220 -8.39 -0.04 30.01
CA SER A 220 -8.09 -1.18 30.89
C SER A 220 -7.49 -0.69 32.21
N ALA A 221 -8.28 -0.71 33.28
CA ALA A 221 -7.76 -0.76 34.64
C ALA A 221 -6.89 -2.02 34.81
N GLU A 222 -5.79 -1.88 35.54
CA GLU A 222 -4.68 -2.83 35.67
C GLU A 222 -5.09 -4.24 36.13
N GLU A 223 -4.42 -5.26 35.59
CA GLU A 223 -3.77 -6.32 36.37
C GLU A 223 -2.71 -7.01 35.49
N GLY A 224 -1.49 -7.13 36.00
CA GLY A 224 -0.34 -7.66 35.26
C GLY A 224 -0.28 -9.18 35.24
N ASP A 225 0.36 -9.72 34.20
CA ASP A 225 1.27 -10.86 34.39
C ASP A 225 2.33 -10.88 33.28
N THR A 226 3.55 -11.14 33.71
CA THR A 226 4.76 -11.28 32.90
C THR A 226 4.94 -12.74 32.53
N THR A 227 4.81 -13.09 31.26
CA THR A 227 5.55 -14.22 30.68
C THR A 227 6.00 -13.87 29.27
N GLY A 228 7.29 -13.55 29.15
CA GLY A 228 7.97 -13.47 27.87
C GLY A 228 8.03 -14.84 27.22
N ALA A 229 7.61 -14.90 25.96
CA ALA A 229 8.00 -15.94 25.03
C ALA A 229 8.43 -15.22 23.76
N ASP A 230 9.73 -15.32 23.48
CA ASP A 230 10.39 -14.81 22.29
C ASP A 230 9.69 -15.33 21.03
N LEU A 231 9.25 -14.41 20.17
CA LEU A 231 8.91 -14.71 18.79
C LEU A 231 9.81 -13.85 17.91
N ASP A 232 10.89 -14.51 17.52
CA ASP A 232 11.77 -14.30 16.36
C ASP A 232 11.26 -13.24 15.37
N ASP A 233 11.88 -12.06 15.48
CA ASP A 233 11.61 -10.88 14.66
C ASP A 233 12.49 -10.94 13.41
N SER A 234 11.92 -11.46 12.32
CA SER A 234 12.46 -11.26 10.97
C SER A 234 11.59 -10.25 10.18
N ARG A 235 11.18 -9.14 10.81
CA ARG A 235 10.58 -8.01 10.09
C ARG A 235 11.66 -6.98 9.78
N LEU A 236 12.17 -7.09 8.56
CA LEU A 236 13.05 -6.16 7.87
C LEU A 236 12.75 -4.71 8.25
N GLU A 237 13.85 -4.04 8.60
CA GLU A 237 14.00 -2.67 9.04
C GLU A 237 13.42 -1.69 8.01
N ASP A 238 12.63 -0.73 8.50
CA ASP A 238 12.41 0.53 7.80
C ASP A 238 13.71 1.34 7.97
N GLU A 239 14.54 1.43 6.93
CA GLU A 239 15.61 2.44 6.89
C GLU A 239 14.96 3.83 6.73
N GLU A 240 15.09 4.61 7.80
CA GLU A 240 14.99 6.07 7.76
C GLU A 240 16.24 6.61 7.05
N ASP A 241 16.14 6.92 5.75
CA ASP A 241 17.12 7.81 5.11
C ASP A 241 16.75 9.25 5.45
N ASP A 242 17.47 9.80 6.43
CA ASP A 242 17.62 11.23 6.67
C ASP A 242 18.68 11.78 5.71
N ASP A 243 18.31 12.82 4.97
CA ASP A 243 19.19 13.63 4.14
C ASP A 243 20.22 14.37 5.01
N GLU A 244 21.52 14.05 4.87
CA GLU A 244 22.60 15.02 5.14
C GLU A 244 23.56 15.11 3.95
N HIS A 245 23.59 16.32 3.38
CA HIS A 245 24.59 16.77 2.41
C HIS A 245 26.00 16.77 3.02
N SER A 246 26.98 16.26 2.29
CA SER A 246 28.33 16.84 2.25
C SER A 246 28.94 16.69 0.86
N GLU A 247 29.29 17.82 0.25
CA GLU A 247 30.16 17.89 -0.94
C GLU A 247 31.64 17.63 -0.57
N GLU A 248 32.46 17.55 -1.63
CA GLU A 248 33.94 17.47 -1.70
C GLU A 248 34.54 16.04 -1.60
N ASP A 249 35.49 15.58 -2.43
CA ASP A 249 36.29 16.16 -3.51
C ASP A 249 36.86 15.00 -4.35
N GLN A 250 37.21 15.29 -5.60
CA GLN A 250 37.93 14.42 -6.51
C GLN A 250 39.34 14.13 -5.97
N THR A 251 39.86 12.91 -6.15
CA THR A 251 41.26 12.75 -6.61
C THR A 251 41.52 11.35 -7.15
N THR A 252 42.07 11.36 -8.36
CA THR A 252 42.66 10.27 -9.12
C THR A 252 43.79 9.56 -8.36
N THR A 253 43.72 8.24 -8.22
CA THR A 253 44.87 7.43 -7.77
C THR A 253 45.80 7.10 -8.93
N GLU A 254 46.98 7.72 -8.91
CA GLU A 254 48.17 7.30 -9.64
C GLU A 254 48.55 5.86 -9.27
N ASN A 255 48.75 5.00 -10.27
CA ASN A 255 49.36 3.69 -10.10
C ASN A 255 50.85 3.79 -10.48
N LYS A 256 51.71 3.96 -9.46
CA LYS A 256 53.17 3.83 -9.59
C LYS A 256 53.56 2.39 -9.30
N ASN A 257 54.00 1.66 -10.32
CA ASN A 257 54.87 0.50 -10.11
C ASN A 257 56.00 0.53 -11.14
N GLY A 258 57.19 0.90 -10.66
CA GLY A 258 58.42 0.83 -11.42
C GLY A 258 59.04 -0.55 -11.30
N ASN A 259 59.46 -1.12 -12.42
CA ASN A 259 60.55 -2.07 -12.44
C ASN A 259 61.41 -1.83 -13.68
N LYS A 260 62.72 -1.68 -13.47
CA LYS A 260 63.75 -1.45 -14.48
C LYS A 260 64.30 -2.79 -14.98
N GLY A 261 64.55 -2.89 -16.28
CA GLY A 261 65.36 -3.95 -16.89
C GLY A 261 65.70 -3.57 -18.33
N ALA A 262 67.00 -3.40 -18.61
CA ALA A 262 67.58 -2.85 -19.84
C ALA A 262 67.59 -3.82 -21.04
N LEU A 263 67.66 -3.28 -22.27
CA LEU A 263 68.78 -3.41 -23.24
C LEU A 263 68.36 -3.02 -24.68
N GLU A 264 69.20 -2.17 -25.30
CA GLU A 264 69.66 -2.10 -26.73
C GLU A 264 68.63 -2.18 -27.88
N SER A 265 68.37 -1.07 -28.61
CA SER A 265 69.04 -0.56 -29.84
C SER A 265 68.53 -1.20 -31.14
N ASP A 266 67.88 -0.42 -32.01
CA ASP A 266 68.33 -0.20 -33.40
C ASP A 266 67.54 0.91 -34.10
N GLU A 267 68.24 1.68 -34.94
CA GLU A 267 67.71 2.71 -35.83
C GLU A 267 67.15 2.08 -37.13
N MET A 268 66.12 2.67 -37.74
CA MET A 268 66.18 3.10 -39.15
C MET A 268 64.98 3.93 -39.60
N GLN A 269 65.26 5.09 -40.18
CA GLN A 269 64.38 5.84 -41.08
C GLN A 269 64.19 5.08 -42.41
N VAL A 270 63.10 5.36 -43.15
CA VAL A 270 63.08 6.18 -44.39
C VAL A 270 61.73 6.00 -45.12
N ASP A 271 61.25 7.15 -45.61
CA ASP A 271 60.19 7.46 -46.58
C ASP A 271 59.89 6.46 -47.70
N THR A 272 58.64 6.46 -48.21
CA THR A 272 58.25 7.14 -49.48
C THR A 272 56.87 6.69 -49.98
N ASP A 273 56.06 7.67 -50.43
CA ASP A 273 55.21 7.72 -51.64
C ASP A 273 54.44 6.47 -52.14
N ALA A 274 53.26 6.51 -52.76
CA ALA A 274 52.26 7.54 -53.07
C ALA A 274 51.10 6.85 -53.86
N VAL A 275 50.02 7.60 -54.07
CA VAL A 275 49.05 7.55 -55.20
C VAL A 275 47.85 6.57 -55.15
N ALA A 276 46.69 7.18 -54.89
CA ALA A 276 45.39 7.17 -55.60
C ALA A 276 44.76 5.84 -56.09
N ASN A 277 43.48 5.62 -55.74
CA ASN A 277 42.34 6.08 -56.55
C ASN A 277 41.00 5.76 -55.86
N ALA A 278 40.09 6.74 -55.81
CA ALA A 278 38.64 6.54 -55.61
C ALA A 278 37.97 6.53 -57.02
N PRO A 279 36.73 6.03 -57.21
CA PRO A 279 35.53 6.72 -56.71
C PRO A 279 34.32 5.84 -56.30
N ALA A 280 33.55 6.40 -55.35
CA ALA A 280 32.09 6.60 -55.22
C ALA A 280 31.01 5.69 -55.90
N PRO A 281 29.77 5.67 -55.36
CA PRO A 281 28.80 4.59 -55.50
C PRO A 281 27.73 4.83 -56.57
N ALA A 282 26.95 3.78 -56.88
CA ALA A 282 25.75 3.85 -57.72
C ALA A 282 24.49 3.40 -56.95
N THR A 283 23.54 4.33 -56.88
CA THR A 283 22.06 4.23 -56.81
C THR A 283 21.39 3.33 -55.79
#